data_AF-A0A432DZB0-F1
#
_entry.id   AF-A0A432DZB0-F1
#
_cell.length_a   1.000
_cell.length_b   1.000
_cell.length_c   1.000
_cell.angle_alpha   90.00
_cell.angle_beta   90.00
_cell.angle_gamma   90.00
#
_symmetry.space_group_name_H-M   'P 1'
#
loop_
_entity.id
_entity.type
_entity.pdbx_description
1 polymer ?
#
loop_
_entity_poly.entity_id
_entity_poly.type
_entity_poly.pdbx_seq_one_letter_code
_entity_poly.pdbx_strand_id
1 'polypeptide(L)'
;MLKLKSPHYIENKKIFLAAAILSIQLSFAQFAKIVDKDGYVNLRENPDAKSKITGKISSDEIVYASEPDAANKNWVNVYYNDKTAGYLNTSKVKLLDSYEILLPVTTDETKQSSDPEISR
;
A
#
# COMPACT_ATOMS: atom_id res chain seq x y z
N MET A 1 -8.43 57.87 -29.08
CA MET A 1 -9.03 56.55 -28.76
C MET A 1 -7.94 55.49 -28.91
N LEU A 2 -7.22 55.14 -27.84
CA LEU A 2 -6.17 54.11 -27.88
C LEU A 2 -6.83 52.73 -27.79
N LYS A 3 -6.67 51.89 -28.83
CA LYS A 3 -6.96 50.46 -28.74
C LYS A 3 -5.81 49.79 -27.98
N LEU A 4 -6.04 49.40 -26.73
CA LEU A 4 -5.13 48.48 -26.02
C LEU A 4 -5.21 47.11 -26.72
N LYS A 5 -4.07 46.66 -27.25
CA LYS A 5 -3.89 45.30 -27.78
C LYS A 5 -3.96 44.33 -26.60
N SER A 6 -4.99 43.50 -26.56
CA SER A 6 -5.15 42.47 -25.52
C SER A 6 -3.93 41.55 -25.51
N PRO A 7 -3.28 41.33 -24.35
CA PRO A 7 -2.12 40.46 -24.29
C PRO A 7 -2.53 39.03 -24.62
N HIS A 8 -1.66 38.32 -25.32
CA HIS A 8 -1.80 36.93 -25.72
C HIS A 8 -1.75 36.03 -24.48
N TYR A 9 -2.86 35.98 -23.73
CA TYR A 9 -2.95 35.37 -22.39
C TYR A 9 -3.38 33.89 -22.43
N ILE A 10 -3.42 33.27 -23.61
CA ILE A 10 -4.06 31.96 -23.86
C ILE A 10 -3.05 30.81 -23.99
N GLU A 11 -1.80 31.05 -24.41
CA GLU A 11 -0.83 29.94 -24.62
C GLU A 11 -0.19 29.44 -23.31
N ASN A 12 -0.03 30.32 -22.33
CA ASN A 12 0.70 30.01 -21.09
C ASN A 12 -0.10 29.13 -20.12
N LYS A 13 -1.43 29.15 -20.20
CA LYS A 13 -2.31 28.35 -19.32
C LYS A 13 -2.20 26.86 -19.59
N LYS A 14 -2.00 26.47 -20.85
CA LYS A 14 -1.83 25.07 -21.25
C LYS A 14 -0.50 24.52 -20.75
N ILE A 15 0.57 25.32 -20.84
CA ILE A 15 1.90 24.97 -20.31
C ILE A 15 1.85 24.84 -18.79
N PHE A 16 1.17 25.76 -18.11
CA PHE A 16 1.00 25.70 -16.65
C PHE A 16 0.21 24.46 -16.21
N LEU A 17 -0.84 24.11 -16.95
CA LEU A 17 -1.62 22.90 -16.69
C LEU A 17 -0.80 21.63 -16.95
N ALA A 18 0.00 21.59 -18.02
CA ALA A 18 0.88 20.47 -18.31
C ALA A 18 1.94 20.28 -17.22
N ALA A 19 2.55 21.37 -16.73
CA ALA A 19 3.50 21.33 -15.62
C ALA A 19 2.84 20.87 -14.31
N ALA A 20 1.61 21.32 -14.03
CA ALA A 20 0.85 20.88 -12.86
C ALA A 20 0.53 19.38 -12.92
N ILE A 21 0.12 18.83 -14.08
CA ILE A 21 -0.14 17.40 -14.26
C ILE A 21 1.15 16.58 -14.10
N LEU A 22 2.28 17.05 -14.63
CA LEU A 22 3.57 16.38 -14.50
C LEU A 22 4.10 16.35 -13.07
N SER A 23 3.71 17.32 -12.24
CA SER A 23 4.09 17.37 -10.82
C SER A 23 3.35 16.35 -9.95
N ILE A 24 2.31 15.69 -10.47
CA ILE A 24 1.60 14.59 -9.79
C ILE A 24 2.38 13.29 -10.02
N GLN A 25 3.62 13.23 -9.53
CA GLN A 25 4.33 11.97 -9.30
C GLN A 25 3.87 11.46 -7.93
N LEU A 26 2.71 10.80 -7.90
CA LEU A 26 2.18 10.20 -6.67
C LEU A 26 2.94 8.90 -6.41
N SER A 27 3.86 8.91 -5.45
CA SER A 27 4.33 7.66 -4.83
C SER A 27 3.20 7.14 -3.95
N PHE A 28 2.50 6.12 -4.42
CA PHE A 28 1.44 5.49 -3.64
C PHE A 28 2.06 4.53 -2.62
N ALA A 29 1.84 4.82 -1.34
CA ALA A 29 2.04 3.82 -0.30
C ALA A 29 0.76 2.97 -0.20
N GLN A 30 0.92 1.65 -0.13
CA GLN A 30 -0.16 0.70 0.04
C GLN A 30 -0.03 -0.01 1.39
N PHE A 31 -1.15 -0.47 1.94
CA PHE A 31 -1.10 -1.34 3.10
C PHE A 31 -0.69 -2.76 2.69
N ALA A 32 0.18 -3.36 3.48
CA ALA A 32 0.63 -4.73 3.27
C ALA A 32 0.72 -5.49 4.58
N LYS A 33 0.47 -6.79 4.51
CA LYS A 33 0.64 -7.73 5.60
C LYS A 33 2.03 -8.39 5.51
N ILE A 34 2.69 -8.53 6.65
CA ILE A 34 3.92 -9.33 6.75
C ILE A 34 3.58 -10.81 6.76
N VAL A 35 4.24 -11.58 5.89
CA VAL A 35 4.06 -13.02 5.76
C VAL A 35 5.42 -13.71 5.77
N ASP A 36 5.84 -14.19 6.94
CA ASP A 36 7.06 -14.97 7.09
C ASP A 36 6.79 -16.27 7.88
N LYS A 37 7.35 -17.38 7.40
CA LYS A 37 7.30 -18.69 8.05
C LYS A 37 8.06 -18.72 9.38
N ASP A 38 9.04 -17.83 9.54
CA ASP A 38 9.87 -17.75 10.75
C ASP A 38 9.22 -16.88 11.84
N GLY A 39 8.01 -16.37 11.60
CA GLY A 39 7.21 -15.58 12.54
C GLY A 39 7.59 -14.10 12.61
N TYR A 40 8.65 -13.68 11.91
CA TYR A 40 9.06 -12.28 11.79
C TYR A 40 9.95 -12.09 10.56
N VAL A 41 10.12 -10.83 10.16
CA VAL A 41 11.07 -10.40 9.13
C VAL A 41 12.04 -9.36 9.70
N ASN A 42 13.30 -9.41 9.25
CA ASN A 42 14.30 -8.40 9.59
C ASN A 42 14.13 -7.15 8.73
N LEU A 43 13.98 -6.00 9.37
CA LEU A 43 14.02 -4.70 8.74
C LEU A 43 15.47 -4.27 8.51
N ARG A 44 15.78 -3.79 7.30
CA ARG A 44 17.15 -3.45 6.91
C ARG A 44 17.30 -1.99 6.54
N GLU A 45 18.50 -1.45 6.76
CA GLU A 45 18.83 -0.05 6.45
C GLU A 45 18.85 0.21 4.93
N ASN A 46 19.21 -0.79 4.12
CA ASN A 46 19.32 -0.70 2.66
C ASN A 46 18.68 -1.94 2.01
N PRO A 47 18.29 -1.88 0.72
CA PRO A 47 17.70 -2.99 -0.02
C PRO A 47 18.73 -4.08 -0.37
N ASP A 48 19.37 -4.66 0.64
CA ASP A 48 20.41 -5.69 0.51
C ASP A 48 20.33 -6.67 1.69
N ALA A 49 20.44 -7.97 1.39
CA ALA A 49 20.43 -9.05 2.37
C ALA A 49 21.64 -9.03 3.33
N LYS A 50 22.70 -8.30 2.99
CA LYS A 50 23.88 -8.06 3.83
C LYS A 50 23.83 -6.73 4.58
N SER A 51 22.85 -5.87 4.30
CA SER A 51 22.69 -4.59 4.99
C SER A 51 22.39 -4.76 6.48
N LYS A 52 22.76 -3.75 7.27
CA LYS A 52 22.50 -3.71 8.71
C LYS A 52 21.01 -3.94 9.00
N ILE A 53 20.74 -4.78 9.99
CA ILE A 53 19.39 -4.99 10.52
C ILE A 53 19.10 -3.86 11.52
N THR A 54 18.03 -3.11 11.27
CA THR A 54 17.61 -1.96 12.11
C THR A 54 16.42 -2.31 13.01
N GLY A 55 15.74 -3.42 12.74
CA GLY A 55 14.61 -3.87 13.54
C GLY A 55 14.05 -5.20 13.08
N LYS A 56 12.95 -5.62 13.70
CA LYS A 56 12.16 -6.80 13.34
C LYS A 56 10.69 -6.44 13.35
N ILE A 57 9.94 -7.02 12.42
CA ILE A 57 8.48 -6.88 12.34
C ILE A 57 7.90 -8.29 12.38
N SER A 58 6.96 -8.54 13.30
CA SER A 58 6.31 -9.85 13.42
C SER A 58 5.49 -10.16 12.17
N SER A 59 5.33 -11.44 11.87
CA SER A 59 4.33 -11.89 10.89
C SER A 59 2.94 -11.44 11.31
N ASP A 60 2.04 -11.30 10.32
CA ASP A 60 0.66 -10.83 10.48
C ASP A 60 0.48 -9.34 10.80
N GLU A 61 1.55 -8.61 11.15
CA GLU A 61 1.53 -7.15 11.27
C GLU A 61 1.22 -6.47 9.93
N ILE A 62 0.56 -5.31 10.01
CA ILE A 62 0.25 -4.46 8.86
C ILE A 62 1.23 -3.30 8.82
N VAL A 63 1.80 -3.07 7.63
CA VAL A 63 2.75 -1.99 7.35
C VAL A 63 2.26 -1.14 6.19
N TYR A 64 2.79 0.08 6.09
CA TYR A 64 2.75 0.84 4.85
C TYR A 64 3.94 0.43 4.00
N ALA A 65 3.70 -0.02 2.78
CA ALA A 65 4.70 -0.43 1.81
C ALA A 65 4.71 0.53 0.62
N SER A 66 5.87 1.02 0.23
CA SER A 66 6.02 1.77 -1.02
C SER A 66 5.94 0.83 -2.22
N GLU A 67 5.79 1.39 -3.43
CA GLU A 67 6.12 0.61 -4.63
C GLU A 67 7.62 0.24 -4.62
N PRO A 68 7.99 -0.97 -5.10
CA PRO A 68 9.39 -1.34 -5.28
C PRO A 68 10.07 -0.44 -6.32
N ASP A 69 11.32 -0.06 -6.05
CA ASP A 69 12.14 0.68 -7.01
C ASP A 69 12.39 -0.18 -8.26
N ALA A 70 12.36 0.43 -9.44
CA ALA A 70 12.71 -0.20 -10.71
C ALA A 70 14.09 -0.88 -10.69
N ALA A 71 15.06 -0.31 -9.95
CA ALA A 71 16.40 -0.87 -9.77
C ALA A 71 16.44 -2.02 -8.75
N ASN A 72 15.51 -2.05 -7.78
CA ASN A 72 15.53 -2.97 -6.64
C ASN A 72 14.17 -3.64 -6.42
N LYS A 73 13.61 -4.27 -7.46
CA LYS A 73 12.26 -4.87 -7.45
C LYS A 73 12.01 -5.93 -6.37
N ASN A 74 13.08 -6.51 -5.82
CA ASN A 74 12.99 -7.52 -4.76
C ASN A 74 12.94 -6.92 -3.35
N TRP A 75 12.97 -5.60 -3.24
CA TRP A 75 12.95 -4.88 -1.98
C TRP A 75 11.89 -3.81 -2.00
N VAL A 76 11.27 -3.62 -0.84
CA VAL A 76 10.26 -2.60 -0.63
C VAL A 76 10.61 -1.80 0.62
N ASN A 77 10.50 -0.48 0.53
CA ASN A 77 10.60 0.37 1.69
C ASN A 77 9.27 0.30 2.46
N VAL A 78 9.34 0.10 3.76
CA VAL A 78 8.18 0.03 4.63
C VAL A 78 8.29 1.05 5.75
N TYR A 79 7.14 1.59 6.12
CA TYR A 79 6.94 2.41 7.30
C TYR A 79 6.05 1.62 8.25
N TYR A 80 6.60 1.35 9.43
CA TYR A 80 5.98 0.60 10.50
C TYR A 80 6.01 1.49 11.73
N ASN A 81 4.85 1.94 12.23
CA ASN A 81 4.73 2.99 13.26
C ASN A 81 5.45 4.32 12.91
N ASP A 82 5.31 5.32 13.78
CA ASP A 82 5.79 6.69 13.51
C ASP A 82 7.32 6.84 13.50
N LYS A 83 8.07 5.77 13.82
CA LYS A 83 9.53 5.84 14.06
C LYS A 83 10.34 4.77 13.33
N THR A 84 9.71 3.73 12.82
CA THR A 84 10.42 2.60 12.23
C THR A 84 10.20 2.55 10.72
N ALA A 85 11.27 2.78 9.96
CA ALA A 85 11.27 2.64 8.51
C ALA A 85 12.50 1.87 8.03
N GLY A 86 12.38 1.19 6.89
CA GLY A 86 13.48 0.44 6.31
C GLY A 86 13.04 -0.47 5.18
N TYR A 87 13.91 -1.37 4.75
CA TYR A 87 13.69 -2.24 3.61
C TYR A 87 13.38 -3.67 4.03
N LEU A 88 12.37 -4.25 3.39
CA LEU A 88 12.02 -5.67 3.47
C LEU A 88 12.15 -6.32 2.10
N ASN A 89 12.43 -7.61 2.08
CA ASN A 89 12.35 -8.38 0.84
C ASN A 89 10.88 -8.57 0.45
N THR A 90 10.54 -8.36 -0.82
CA THR A 90 9.15 -8.40 -1.30
C THR A 90 8.49 -9.77 -1.12
N SER A 91 9.25 -10.87 -1.05
CA SER A 91 8.70 -12.20 -0.75
C SER A 91 8.05 -12.31 0.63
N LYS A 92 8.31 -11.35 1.53
CA LYS A 92 7.81 -11.33 2.92
C LYS A 92 6.63 -10.38 3.12
N VAL A 93 6.15 -9.77 2.03
CA VAL A 93 5.15 -8.70 2.07
C VAL A 93 4.04 -9.08 1.10
N LYS A 94 2.79 -9.05 1.58
CA LYS A 94 1.60 -9.28 0.76
C LYS A 94 0.70 -8.05 0.81
N LEU A 95 0.52 -7.40 -0.33
CA LEU A 95 -0.34 -6.22 -0.44
C LEU A 95 -1.80 -6.59 -0.10
N LEU A 96 -2.49 -5.70 0.60
CA LEU A 96 -3.88 -5.97 1.01
C LEU A 96 -4.85 -6.03 -0.18
N ASP A 97 -4.56 -5.30 -1.25
CA ASP A 97 -5.35 -5.35 -2.50
C ASP A 97 -5.21 -6.68 -3.27
N SER A 98 -4.22 -7.50 -2.91
CA SER A 98 -3.98 -8.80 -3.51
C SER A 98 -4.78 -9.93 -2.85
N TYR A 99 -5.53 -9.63 -1.79
CA TYR A 99 -6.41 -10.62 -1.14
C TYR A 99 -7.73 -10.72 -1.89
N GLU A 100 -8.31 -11.91 -1.92
CA GLU A 100 -9.67 -12.10 -2.43
C GLU A 100 -10.64 -11.28 -1.59
N ILE A 101 -11.53 -10.54 -2.27
CA ILE A 101 -12.59 -9.80 -1.61
C ILE A 101 -13.61 -10.83 -1.10
N LEU A 102 -13.70 -10.97 0.21
CA LEU A 102 -14.77 -11.72 0.82
C LEU A 102 -16.07 -10.93 0.62
N LEU A 103 -17.06 -11.56 -0.01
CA LEU A 103 -18.41 -11.02 -0.02
C LEU A 103 -18.91 -10.98 1.44
N PRO A 104 -19.61 -9.91 1.86
CA PRO A 104 -20.20 -9.88 3.19
C PRO A 104 -21.09 -11.10 3.35
N VAL A 105 -20.83 -11.89 4.39
CA VAL A 105 -21.76 -12.94 4.81
C VAL A 105 -23.01 -12.22 5.28
N THR A 106 -24.05 -12.18 4.44
CA THR A 106 -25.37 -11.77 4.88
C THR A 106 -25.88 -12.86 5.80
N THR A 107 -25.77 -12.65 7.10
CA THR A 107 -26.49 -13.47 8.07
C THR A 107 -27.97 -13.11 7.93
N ASP A 108 -28.67 -13.80 7.03
CA ASP A 108 -30.13 -13.80 7.04
C ASP A 108 -30.56 -14.57 8.30
N GLU A 109 -30.67 -13.86 9.42
CA GLU A 109 -31.38 -14.33 10.60
C GLU A 109 -32.87 -14.42 10.27
N THR A 110 -33.35 -15.56 9.75
CA THR A 110 -34.68 -16.15 10.06
C THR A 110 -34.97 -17.46 9.29
N LYS A 111 -34.68 -18.60 9.96
CA LYS A 111 -35.60 -19.74 10.16
C LYS A 111 -34.89 -20.73 11.09
N GLN A 112 -35.06 -20.56 12.40
CA GLN A 112 -36.10 -21.18 13.22
C GLN A 112 -35.98 -22.71 13.26
N SER A 113 -35.73 -23.16 14.48
CA SER A 113 -35.79 -24.53 14.97
C SER A 113 -36.82 -25.41 14.27
N SER A 114 -36.36 -26.56 13.79
CA SER A 114 -37.15 -27.78 13.82
C SER A 114 -36.20 -28.94 14.08
N ASP A 115 -35.78 -29.08 15.32
CA ASP A 115 -35.37 -30.39 15.83
C ASP A 115 -36.48 -30.82 16.80
N PRO A 116 -37.42 -31.68 16.37
CA PRO A 116 -38.36 -32.28 17.29
C PRO A 116 -37.63 -33.41 18.03
N GLU A 117 -37.41 -33.18 19.31
CA GLU A 117 -37.59 -34.14 20.40
C GLU A 117 -37.11 -35.60 20.19
N ILE A 118 -36.04 -35.92 20.93
CA ILE A 118 -35.69 -37.21 21.57
C ILE A 118 -36.78 -38.30 21.49
N SER A 119 -36.47 -39.47 20.89
CA SER A 119 -36.80 -40.82 21.44
C SER A 119 -36.30 -41.96 20.53
N ARG A 120 -35.18 -42.58 20.90
CA ARG A 120 -35.01 -44.04 21.18
C ARG A 120 -33.54 -44.40 21.39
#